data_AF-A0A6L8BIF1-F1
#
_entry.id   AF-A0A6L8BIF1-F1
#
_cell.length_a   1.000
_cell.length_b   1.000
_cell.length_c   1.000
_cell.angle_alpha   90.00
_cell.angle_beta   90.00
_cell.angle_gamma   90.00
#
_symmetry.space_group_name_H-M   'P 1'
#
loop_
_entity.id
_entity.type
_entity.pdbx_description
1 polymer ?
#
loop_
_entity_poly.entity_id
_entity_poly.type
_entity_poly.pdbx_seq_one_letter_code
_entity_poly.pdbx_strand_id
1 'polypeptide(L)'
;MIEEVIGLAERLESMGYRAIPHLAVRRIESQAQLGGSLVRLRSAGIDRALLIAGDLPQPAGPYDNTMQVLETGLLPMHGVNTIGIAGHPEGSRFVGPTMLRRALQDKARFAEDTGMRMYVVTQFGFNPHSVTAWEKATASDGVELPIHVGMAGMAPLKQLMRYAVRCGVSASARLLLGRASALSKHTRLAAVDELVVEFARYRLSSPESRIVRAHFYAFGGVERTARWLKSVRSGQFDI
;
A
#
# COMPACT_ATOMS: atom_id res chain seq x y z
N MET A 1 6.00 4.00 18.44
CA MET A 1 6.57 4.08 17.07
C MET A 1 6.68 2.73 16.36
N ILE A 2 7.45 1.73 16.82
CA ILE A 2 7.32 0.34 16.33
C ILE A 2 6.56 -0.55 17.31
N GLU A 3 6.86 -0.43 18.61
CA GLU A 3 6.17 -1.20 19.67
C GLU A 3 4.65 -1.04 19.68
N GLU A 4 4.14 0.17 19.43
CA GLU A 4 2.69 0.42 19.31
C GLU A 4 2.07 -0.28 18.10
N VAL A 5 2.81 -0.35 16.98
CA VAL A 5 2.39 -1.04 15.76
C VAL A 5 2.33 -2.54 16.02
N ILE A 6 3.35 -3.10 16.68
CA ILE A 6 3.40 -4.51 17.06
C ILE A 6 2.28 -4.84 18.05
N GLY A 7 2.11 -4.05 19.12
CA GLY A 7 1.05 -4.23 20.12
C GLY A 7 -0.36 -4.08 19.56
N LEU A 8 -0.56 -3.24 18.52
CA LEU A 8 -1.83 -3.19 17.81
C LEU A 8 -2.02 -4.41 16.91
N ALA A 9 -0.99 -4.86 16.20
CA ALA A 9 -1.07 -6.04 15.34
C ALA A 9 -1.40 -7.31 16.13
N GLU A 10 -0.77 -7.51 17.29
CA GLU A 10 -1.08 -8.61 18.22
C GLU A 10 -2.54 -8.59 18.68
N ARG A 11 -3.07 -7.41 19.02
CA ARG A 11 -4.49 -7.27 19.40
C ARG A 11 -5.44 -7.55 18.24
N LEU A 12 -5.07 -7.16 17.02
CA LEU A 12 -5.90 -7.44 15.84
C LEU A 12 -5.93 -8.95 15.54
N GLU A 13 -4.80 -9.65 15.65
CA GLU A 13 -4.77 -11.12 15.53
C GLU A 13 -5.60 -11.82 16.61
N SER A 14 -5.52 -11.38 17.87
CA SER A 14 -6.32 -11.99 18.95
C SER A 14 -7.82 -11.79 18.77
N MET A 15 -8.23 -10.80 17.97
CA MET A 15 -9.62 -10.55 17.56
C MET A 15 -10.03 -11.32 16.29
N GLY A 16 -9.14 -12.15 15.72
CA GLY A 16 -9.41 -12.95 14.52
C GLY A 16 -9.21 -12.21 13.19
N TYR A 17 -8.61 -11.02 13.20
CA TYR A 17 -8.18 -10.35 11.97
C TYR A 17 -6.79 -10.83 11.56
N ARG A 18 -6.47 -10.77 10.26
CA ARG A 18 -5.09 -10.95 9.79
C ARG A 18 -4.35 -9.62 9.77
N ALA A 19 -3.47 -9.39 10.73
CA ALA A 19 -2.71 -8.16 10.86
C ALA A 19 -1.55 -8.11 9.86
N ILE A 20 -1.29 -6.92 9.31
CA ILE A 20 -0.13 -6.64 8.45
C ILE A 20 0.55 -5.38 9.02
N PRO A 21 1.42 -5.52 10.02
CA PRO A 21 2.16 -4.39 10.58
C PRO A 21 2.99 -3.70 9.50
N HIS A 22 2.97 -2.37 9.51
CA HIS A 22 3.82 -1.57 8.64
C HIS A 22 5.12 -1.26 9.38
N LEU A 23 6.25 -1.73 8.84
CA LEU A 23 7.55 -1.50 9.41
C LEU A 23 8.22 -0.35 8.66
N ALA A 24 8.25 0.82 9.29
CA ALA A 24 8.98 1.99 8.80
C ALA A 24 10.47 1.85 9.14
N VAL A 25 11.24 1.30 8.20
CA VAL A 25 12.60 0.80 8.48
C VAL A 25 13.57 1.88 8.97
N ARG A 26 13.43 3.13 8.49
CA ARG A 26 14.26 4.25 8.96
C ARG A 26 14.00 4.65 10.41
N ARG A 27 12.91 4.18 11.02
CA ARG A 27 12.58 4.39 12.44
C ARG A 27 13.09 3.27 13.34
N ILE A 28 13.69 2.23 12.77
CA ILE A 28 14.25 1.11 13.53
C ILE A 28 15.66 1.49 13.98
N GLU A 29 15.84 1.50 15.30
CA GLU A 29 17.03 2.01 15.98
C GLU A 29 18.18 0.99 15.98
N SER A 30 17.88 -0.31 15.91
CA SER A 30 18.88 -1.36 15.90
C SER A 30 18.36 -2.69 15.34
N GLN A 31 19.29 -3.59 14.99
CA GLN A 31 18.96 -4.96 14.64
C GLN A 31 18.30 -5.71 15.81
N ALA A 32 18.67 -5.41 17.07
CA ALA A 32 18.06 -5.99 18.25
C ALA A 32 16.59 -5.59 18.40
N GLN A 33 16.25 -4.32 18.14
CA GLN A 33 14.86 -3.84 18.14
C GLN A 33 14.02 -4.53 17.05
N LEU A 34 14.58 -4.68 15.84
CA LEU A 34 13.93 -5.43 14.75
C LEU A 34 13.71 -6.89 15.15
N GLY A 35 14.74 -7.59 15.62
CA GLY A 35 14.66 -8.99 16.05
C GLY A 35 13.62 -9.19 17.16
N GLY A 36 13.63 -8.33 18.18
CA GLY A 36 12.64 -8.37 19.26
C GLY A 36 11.21 -8.18 18.76
N SER A 37 10.99 -7.22 17.85
CA SER A 37 9.69 -7.00 17.20
C SER A 37 9.24 -8.23 16.40
N LEU A 38 10.15 -8.86 15.66
CA LEU A 38 9.85 -10.04 14.84
C LEU A 38 9.53 -11.29 15.68
N VAL A 39 10.22 -11.48 16.82
CA VAL A 39 9.89 -12.54 17.79
C VAL A 39 8.46 -12.39 18.30
N ARG A 40 8.04 -11.16 18.59
CA ARG A 40 6.67 -10.85 19.02
C ARG A 40 5.65 -11.17 17.93
N LEU A 41 5.89 -10.72 16.69
CA LEU A 41 5.02 -11.03 15.54
C LEU A 41 4.86 -12.55 15.35
N ARG A 42 5.97 -13.29 15.40
CA ARG A 42 5.95 -14.76 15.32
C ARG A 42 5.09 -15.38 16.42
N SER A 43 5.25 -14.91 17.66
CA SER A 43 4.53 -15.43 18.83
C SER A 43 3.03 -15.18 18.74
N ALA A 44 2.61 -14.12 18.05
CA ALA A 44 1.21 -13.81 17.76
C ALA A 44 0.68 -14.48 16.48
N GLY A 45 1.49 -15.30 15.79
CA GLY A 45 1.09 -15.96 14.54
C GLY A 45 1.08 -15.07 13.30
N ILE A 46 1.69 -13.88 13.37
CA ILE A 46 1.72 -12.92 12.26
C ILE A 46 2.82 -13.30 11.27
N ASP A 47 2.43 -13.67 10.04
CA ASP A 47 3.33 -14.14 8.98
C ASP A 47 3.57 -13.11 7.86
N ARG A 48 3.11 -11.86 8.05
CA ARG A 48 3.17 -10.80 7.03
C ARG A 48 3.60 -9.47 7.61
N ALA A 49 4.25 -8.66 6.77
CA ALA A 49 4.53 -7.26 7.06
C ALA A 49 4.47 -6.42 5.77
N LEU A 50 4.29 -5.11 5.92
CA LEU A 50 4.49 -4.14 4.84
C LEU A 50 5.71 -3.30 5.17
N LEU A 51 6.75 -3.39 4.35
CA LEU A 51 7.96 -2.60 4.53
C LEU A 51 7.84 -1.27 3.79
N ILE A 52 8.07 -0.18 4.53
CA ILE A 52 8.15 1.17 3.99
C ILE A 52 9.45 1.83 4.46
N ALA A 53 10.00 2.73 3.66
CA ALA A 53 11.21 3.46 4.06
C ALA A 53 10.97 4.25 5.37
N GLY A 54 9.84 4.94 5.46
CA GLY A 54 9.57 5.92 6.51
C GLY A 54 10.01 7.33 6.08
N ASP A 55 9.60 8.33 6.84
CA ASP A 55 9.74 9.76 6.51
C ASP A 55 10.84 10.47 7.31
N LEU A 56 11.67 9.74 8.06
CA LEU A 56 12.79 10.32 8.79
C LEU A 56 13.92 10.73 7.81
N PRO A 57 14.34 12.01 7.79
CA PRO A 57 15.44 12.45 6.92
C PRO A 57 16.76 11.74 7.19
N GLN A 58 17.06 11.47 8.46
CA GLN A 58 18.19 10.64 8.89
C GLN A 58 17.64 9.37 9.55
N PRO A 59 18.11 8.17 9.18
CA PRO A 59 17.66 6.95 9.82
C PRO A 59 18.05 6.95 11.30
N ALA A 60 17.16 6.45 12.16
CA ALA A 60 17.40 6.33 13.60
C ALA A 60 18.39 5.21 13.96
N GLY A 61 18.68 4.33 12.99
CA GLY A 61 19.56 3.18 13.15
C GLY A 61 20.14 2.77 11.80
N PRO A 62 20.44 1.47 11.59
CA PRO A 62 21.29 1.04 10.48
C PRO A 62 20.58 0.98 9.12
N TYR A 63 19.26 1.22 9.06
CA TYR A 63 18.45 1.01 7.86
C TYR A 63 18.01 2.33 7.23
N ASP A 64 18.64 2.71 6.13
CA ASP A 64 18.26 3.84 5.29
C ASP A 64 17.10 3.49 4.35
N ASN A 65 17.02 2.23 3.91
CA ASN A 65 15.99 1.77 2.98
C ASN A 65 15.53 0.33 3.29
N THR A 66 14.45 -0.10 2.64
CA THR A 66 13.82 -1.39 2.94
C THR A 66 14.63 -2.60 2.44
N MET A 67 15.52 -2.42 1.44
CA MET A 67 16.37 -3.53 0.98
C MET A 67 17.31 -3.99 2.08
N GLN A 68 17.87 -3.05 2.85
CA GLN A 68 18.76 -3.38 3.96
C GLN A 68 18.08 -4.20 5.07
N VAL A 69 16.75 -4.11 5.22
CA VAL A 69 15.98 -4.99 6.12
C VAL A 69 15.73 -6.35 5.48
N LEU A 70 15.37 -6.38 4.19
CA LEU A 70 15.17 -7.62 3.43
C LEU A 70 16.44 -8.50 3.43
N GLU A 71 17.59 -7.88 3.19
CA GLU A 71 18.90 -8.53 3.10
C GLU A 71 19.41 -9.09 4.45
N THR A 72 18.83 -8.68 5.58
CA THR A 72 19.21 -9.25 6.89
C THR A 72 18.85 -10.73 7.04
N GLY A 73 17.86 -11.22 6.28
CA GLY A 73 17.28 -12.56 6.48
C GLY A 73 16.47 -12.74 7.77
N LEU A 74 16.31 -11.69 8.60
CA LEU A 74 15.59 -11.78 9.87
C LEU A 74 14.10 -12.02 9.70
N LEU A 75 13.49 -11.43 8.66
CA LEU A 75 12.06 -11.59 8.36
C LEU A 75 11.65 -13.07 8.23
N PRO A 76 12.23 -13.85 7.27
CA PRO A 76 11.87 -15.26 7.13
C PRO A 76 12.35 -16.10 8.32
N MET A 77 13.50 -15.76 8.94
CA MET A 77 13.99 -16.46 10.14
C MET A 77 12.96 -16.43 11.29
N HIS A 78 12.18 -15.36 11.38
CA HIS A 78 11.10 -15.21 12.36
C HIS A 78 9.71 -15.53 11.79
N GLY A 79 9.60 -16.15 10.61
CA GLY A 79 8.33 -16.62 10.05
C GLY A 79 7.52 -15.55 9.30
N VAL A 80 8.06 -14.35 9.09
CA VAL A 80 7.44 -13.35 8.22
C VAL A 80 7.81 -13.65 6.77
N ASN A 81 6.91 -14.38 6.10
CA ASN A 81 7.15 -14.96 4.78
C ASN A 81 6.35 -14.27 3.65
N THR A 82 5.53 -13.27 3.98
CA THR A 82 4.84 -12.42 2.98
C THR A 82 5.17 -10.95 3.22
N ILE A 83 5.76 -10.28 2.22
CA ILE A 83 6.16 -8.89 2.35
C ILE A 83 5.44 -8.00 1.33
N GLY A 84 4.65 -7.06 1.83
CA GLY A 84 4.21 -5.92 1.05
C GLY A 84 5.34 -4.91 0.88
N ILE A 85 5.43 -4.28 -0.29
CA ILE A 85 6.33 -3.15 -0.57
C ILE A 85 5.57 -1.97 -1.19
N ALA A 86 6.04 -0.75 -0.96
CA ALA A 86 5.40 0.43 -1.54
C ALA A 86 5.66 0.57 -3.06
N GLY A 87 4.62 0.95 -3.81
CA GLY A 87 4.68 1.38 -5.20
C GLY A 87 4.18 2.81 -5.37
N HIS A 88 4.68 3.53 -6.38
CA HIS A 88 4.42 4.97 -6.54
C HIS A 88 3.98 5.32 -7.98
N PRO A 89 2.71 5.07 -8.36
CA PRO A 89 2.24 5.31 -9.73
C PRO A 89 2.34 6.76 -10.20
N GLU A 90 2.19 7.72 -9.28
CA GLU A 90 2.32 9.16 -9.55
C GLU A 90 3.71 9.71 -9.13
N GLY A 91 4.66 8.83 -8.82
CA GLY A 91 5.99 9.19 -8.33
C GLY A 91 6.05 9.52 -6.83
N SER A 92 7.18 10.09 -6.41
CA SER A 92 7.45 10.49 -5.04
C SER A 92 8.09 11.87 -5.02
N ARG A 93 7.69 12.71 -4.05
CA ARG A 93 8.31 14.02 -3.82
C ARG A 93 9.72 13.94 -3.24
N PHE A 94 10.09 12.77 -2.71
CA PHE A 94 11.35 12.57 -2.00
C PHE A 94 12.38 11.78 -2.81
N VAL A 95 11.93 11.01 -3.80
CA VAL A 95 12.75 10.06 -4.54
C VAL A 95 12.49 10.22 -6.02
N GLY A 96 13.55 10.45 -6.80
CA GLY A 96 13.45 10.64 -8.25
C GLY A 96 12.98 9.38 -8.99
N PRO A 97 12.39 9.52 -10.19
CA PRO A 97 11.79 8.41 -10.94
C PRO A 97 12.75 7.24 -11.21
N THR A 98 13.99 7.53 -11.58
CA THR A 98 15.02 6.50 -11.84
C THR A 98 15.31 5.66 -10.60
N MET A 99 15.40 6.29 -9.43
CA MET A 99 15.67 5.60 -8.18
C MET A 99 14.47 4.78 -7.71
N LEU A 100 13.23 5.30 -7.88
CA LEU A 100 12.01 4.54 -7.61
C LEU A 100 11.92 3.28 -8.49
N ARG A 101 12.18 3.42 -9.79
CA ARG A 101 12.17 2.32 -10.76
C ARG A 101 13.20 1.26 -10.37
N ARG A 102 14.46 1.67 -10.16
CA ARG A 102 15.53 0.77 -9.73
C ARG A 102 15.20 0.07 -8.42
N ALA A 103 14.73 0.80 -7.41
CA ALA A 103 14.39 0.21 -6.12
C ALA A 103 13.27 -0.84 -6.21
N LEU A 104 12.31 -0.68 -7.14
CA LEU A 104 11.28 -1.68 -7.36
C LEU A 104 11.84 -2.92 -8.08
N GLN A 105 12.70 -2.72 -9.09
CA GLN A 105 13.39 -3.81 -9.80
C GLN A 105 14.28 -4.62 -8.86
N ASP A 106 15.05 -3.95 -8.00
CA ASP A 106 15.92 -4.59 -7.02
C ASP A 106 15.10 -5.47 -6.04
N LYS A 107 13.92 -5.00 -5.64
CA LYS A 107 12.99 -5.78 -4.80
C LYS A 107 12.34 -6.95 -5.52
N ALA A 108 12.01 -6.78 -6.80
CA ALA A 108 11.45 -7.85 -7.62
C ALA A 108 12.48 -8.98 -7.81
N ARG A 109 13.70 -8.62 -8.19
CA ARG A 109 14.83 -9.55 -8.30
C ARG A 109 15.13 -10.24 -6.97
N PHE A 110 15.13 -9.51 -5.86
CA PHE A 110 15.29 -10.12 -4.54
C PHE A 110 14.19 -11.15 -4.24
N ALA A 111 12.94 -10.88 -4.60
CA ALA A 111 11.85 -11.84 -4.43
C ALA A 111 12.07 -13.12 -5.24
N GLU A 112 12.56 -12.98 -6.47
CA GLU A 112 12.88 -14.10 -7.36
C GLU A 112 14.08 -14.92 -6.82
N ASP A 113 15.19 -14.25 -6.51
CA ASP A 113 16.43 -14.87 -6.05
C ASP A 113 16.25 -15.65 -4.72
N THR A 114 15.36 -15.16 -3.85
CA THR A 114 15.16 -15.73 -2.51
C THR A 114 13.90 -16.58 -2.37
N GLY A 115 13.00 -16.55 -3.37
CA GLY A 115 11.66 -17.13 -3.27
C GLY A 115 10.73 -16.42 -2.27
N MET A 116 11.10 -15.23 -1.78
CA MET A 116 10.29 -14.46 -0.83
C MET A 116 8.96 -14.03 -1.48
N ARG A 117 7.83 -14.33 -0.83
CA ARG A 117 6.52 -13.91 -1.36
C ARG A 117 6.33 -12.41 -1.18
N MET A 118 6.47 -11.65 -2.26
CA MET A 118 6.34 -10.20 -2.25
C MET A 118 5.14 -9.72 -3.09
N TYR A 119 4.59 -8.57 -2.72
CA TYR A 119 3.56 -7.88 -3.50
C TYR A 119 3.71 -6.37 -3.33
N VAL A 120 3.27 -5.62 -4.34
CA VAL A 120 3.28 -4.16 -4.27
C VAL A 120 1.96 -3.66 -3.70
N VAL A 121 2.02 -2.68 -2.81
CA VAL A 121 0.88 -1.83 -2.43
C VAL A 121 1.15 -0.45 -3.00
N THR A 122 0.32 0.02 -3.93
CA THR A 122 0.52 1.36 -4.48
C THR A 122 0.14 2.42 -3.46
N GLN A 123 0.82 3.57 -3.49
CA GLN A 123 0.29 4.79 -2.90
C GLN A 123 -1.14 5.00 -3.43
N PHE A 124 -2.04 5.50 -2.57
CA PHE A 124 -3.39 5.81 -3.02
C PHE A 124 -3.34 6.93 -4.07
N GLY A 125 -4.21 6.85 -5.06
CA GLY A 125 -4.40 7.89 -6.05
C GLY A 125 -5.86 7.96 -6.46
N PHE A 126 -6.18 8.96 -7.27
CA PHE A 126 -7.53 9.17 -7.79
C PHE A 126 -7.58 9.08 -9.33
N ASN A 127 -6.50 8.64 -9.95
CA ASN A 127 -6.39 8.48 -11.39
C ASN A 127 -6.09 7.02 -11.75
N PRO A 128 -7.10 6.22 -12.15
CA PRO A 128 -6.90 4.84 -12.57
C PRO A 128 -5.87 4.71 -13.71
N HIS A 129 -5.86 5.66 -14.65
CA HIS A 129 -4.92 5.65 -15.77
C HIS A 129 -3.47 5.75 -15.32
N SER A 130 -3.17 6.55 -14.28
CA SER A 130 -1.81 6.62 -13.72
C SER A 130 -1.36 5.27 -13.16
N VAL A 131 -2.26 4.52 -12.54
CA VAL A 131 -1.96 3.19 -11.98
C VAL A 131 -1.77 2.16 -13.08
N THR A 132 -2.66 2.10 -14.08
CA THR A 132 -2.59 1.10 -15.16
C THR A 132 -1.41 1.36 -16.10
N ALA A 133 -1.10 2.63 -16.40
CA ALA A 133 0.11 2.98 -17.14
C ALA A 133 1.39 2.61 -16.37
N TRP A 134 1.40 2.83 -15.06
CA TRP A 134 2.54 2.47 -14.20
C TRP A 134 2.72 0.94 -14.09
N GLU A 135 1.63 0.18 -13.98
CA GLU A 135 1.69 -1.28 -14.06
C GLU A 135 2.31 -1.73 -15.38
N LYS A 136 1.84 -1.22 -16.53
CA LYS A 136 2.39 -1.61 -17.84
C LYS A 136 3.88 -1.28 -17.94
N ALA A 137 4.27 -0.08 -17.52
CA ALA A 137 5.67 0.34 -17.53
C ALA A 137 6.55 -0.55 -16.65
N THR A 138 6.09 -0.90 -15.44
CA THR A 138 6.87 -1.75 -14.53
C THR A 138 6.91 -3.22 -14.98
N ALA A 139 5.90 -3.69 -15.73
CA ALA A 139 5.94 -5.02 -16.35
C ALA A 139 7.03 -5.07 -17.44
N SER A 140 7.10 -4.05 -18.31
CA SER A 140 8.18 -3.91 -19.29
C SER A 140 9.58 -3.82 -18.68
N ASP A 141 9.67 -3.54 -17.37
CA ASP A 141 10.90 -3.46 -16.60
C ASP A 141 11.30 -4.79 -15.92
N GLY A 142 10.53 -5.86 -16.16
CA GLY A 142 10.71 -7.19 -15.58
C GLY A 142 10.19 -7.32 -14.16
N VAL A 143 9.34 -6.40 -13.68
CA VAL A 143 8.72 -6.53 -12.35
C VAL A 143 7.43 -7.32 -12.49
N GLU A 144 7.41 -8.58 -12.07
CA GLU A 144 6.24 -9.47 -12.15
C GLU A 144 5.41 -9.55 -10.85
N LEU A 145 5.77 -8.76 -9.84
CA LEU A 145 5.10 -8.80 -8.54
C LEU A 145 3.60 -8.46 -8.65
N PRO A 146 2.72 -9.18 -7.91
CA PRO A 146 1.31 -8.83 -7.79
C PRO A 146 1.12 -7.44 -7.19
N ILE A 147 0.10 -6.72 -7.66
CA ILE A 147 -0.21 -5.36 -7.24
C ILE A 147 -1.53 -5.34 -6.48
N HIS A 148 -1.48 -4.77 -5.28
CA HIS A 148 -2.63 -4.32 -4.52
C HIS A 148 -2.78 -2.82 -4.76
N VAL A 149 -3.84 -2.42 -5.47
CA VAL A 149 -4.06 -1.01 -5.80
C VAL A 149 -4.55 -0.24 -4.57
N GLY A 150 -3.80 0.78 -4.21
CA GLY A 150 -4.12 1.73 -3.16
C GLY A 150 -5.31 2.61 -3.55
N MET A 151 -6.37 2.59 -2.76
CA MET A 151 -7.56 3.42 -2.95
C MET A 151 -7.91 4.17 -1.67
N ALA A 152 -8.44 5.38 -1.83
CA ALA A 152 -8.99 6.11 -0.71
C ALA A 152 -10.24 5.39 -0.17
N GLY A 153 -10.30 5.19 1.14
CA GLY A 153 -11.51 4.75 1.82
C GLY A 153 -12.50 5.90 2.01
N MET A 154 -13.57 5.62 2.74
CA MET A 154 -14.66 6.55 2.97
C MET A 154 -14.27 7.60 4.02
N ALA A 155 -13.75 8.74 3.57
CA ALA A 155 -13.36 9.87 4.42
C ALA A 155 -13.86 11.24 3.89
N PRO A 156 -13.93 12.28 4.74
CA PRO A 156 -14.21 13.64 4.31
C PRO A 156 -13.23 14.13 3.22
N LEU A 157 -13.74 14.81 2.18
CA LEU A 157 -12.92 15.32 1.08
C LEU A 157 -11.79 16.23 1.56
N LYS A 158 -12.07 17.12 2.52
CA LYS A 158 -11.03 17.97 3.14
C LYS A 158 -9.90 17.15 3.76
N GLN A 159 -10.22 15.99 4.33
CA GLN A 159 -9.24 15.07 4.89
C GLN A 159 -8.47 14.34 3.78
N LEU A 160 -9.16 13.81 2.77
CA LEU A 160 -8.54 13.18 1.59
C LEU A 160 -7.56 14.13 0.88
N MET A 161 -7.96 15.38 0.65
CA MET A 161 -7.11 16.40 0.04
C MET A 161 -5.85 16.70 0.86
N ARG A 162 -5.97 16.73 2.19
CA ARG A 162 -4.82 16.92 3.09
C ARG A 162 -3.82 15.77 2.96
N TYR A 163 -4.30 14.54 2.90
CA TYR A 163 -3.44 13.37 2.68
C TYR A 163 -2.85 13.36 1.28
N ALA A 164 -3.61 13.77 0.25
CA ALA A 164 -3.13 13.81 -1.13
C ALA A 164 -1.89 14.70 -1.27
N VAL A 165 -1.90 15.87 -0.63
CA VAL A 165 -0.73 16.78 -0.59
C VAL A 165 0.47 16.13 0.11
N ARG A 166 0.25 15.45 1.24
CA ARG A 166 1.34 14.78 1.97
C ARG A 166 1.92 13.60 1.18
N CYS A 167 1.08 12.89 0.43
CA CYS A 167 1.47 11.72 -0.35
C CYS A 167 1.96 12.06 -1.77
N GLY A 168 1.90 13.32 -2.19
CA GLY A 168 2.36 13.76 -3.52
C GLY A 168 1.38 13.47 -4.66
N VAL A 169 0.12 13.12 -4.37
CA VAL A 169 -0.91 12.77 -5.36
C VAL A 169 -1.89 13.92 -5.61
N SER A 170 -1.39 15.16 -5.49
CA SER A 170 -2.20 16.37 -5.66
C SER A 170 -2.77 16.53 -7.07
N ALA A 171 -2.08 15.98 -8.09
CA ALA A 171 -2.53 16.03 -9.48
C ALA A 171 -3.80 15.20 -9.67
N SER A 172 -3.81 13.92 -9.25
CA SER A 172 -5.02 13.10 -9.32
C SER A 172 -6.13 13.61 -8.41
N ALA A 173 -5.79 14.15 -7.24
CA ALA A 173 -6.79 14.75 -6.35
C ALA A 173 -7.51 15.96 -6.97
N ARG A 174 -6.83 16.76 -7.81
CA ARG A 174 -7.47 17.84 -8.58
C ARG A 174 -8.40 17.32 -9.66
N LEU A 175 -8.04 16.22 -10.34
CA LEU A 175 -8.92 15.56 -11.31
C LEU A 175 -10.21 15.08 -10.65
N LEU A 176 -10.10 14.50 -9.45
CA LEU A 176 -11.25 14.10 -8.64
C LEU A 176 -12.16 15.29 -8.31
N LEU A 177 -11.60 16.41 -7.89
CA LEU A 177 -12.36 17.64 -7.60
C LEU A 177 -13.12 18.14 -8.84
N GLY A 178 -12.47 18.10 -10.01
CA GLY A 178 -13.11 18.45 -11.28
C GLY A 178 -14.31 17.54 -11.60
N ARG A 179 -14.15 16.22 -11.48
CA ARG A 179 -15.25 15.25 -11.69
C ARG A 179 -16.38 15.43 -10.68
N ALA A 180 -16.04 15.59 -9.40
CA ALA A 180 -17.03 15.81 -8.34
C ALA A 180 -17.82 17.11 -8.51
N SER A 181 -17.23 18.15 -9.12
CA SER A 181 -17.95 19.40 -9.42
C SER A 181 -18.91 19.31 -10.60
N ALA A 182 -18.66 18.38 -11.54
CA ALA A 182 -19.54 18.11 -12.67
C ALA A 182 -20.74 17.22 -12.28
N LEU A 183 -20.61 16.41 -11.23
CA LEU A 183 -21.66 15.57 -10.69
C LEU A 183 -22.59 16.40 -9.79
N SER A 184 -23.73 16.83 -10.33
CA SER A 184 -24.76 17.49 -9.52
C SER A 184 -25.40 16.49 -8.54
N LYS A 185 -25.29 16.79 -7.23
CA LYS A 185 -26.07 16.24 -6.10
C LYS A 185 -26.05 14.73 -5.82
N HIS A 186 -25.41 13.87 -6.62
CA HIS A 186 -25.24 12.45 -6.28
C HIS A 186 -23.82 12.21 -5.75
N THR A 187 -23.78 11.67 -4.54
CA THR A 187 -22.79 11.93 -3.49
C THR A 187 -21.37 11.42 -3.77
N ARG A 188 -20.42 11.86 -2.92
CA ARG A 188 -19.01 11.40 -2.79
C ARG A 188 -18.79 9.87 -2.88
N LEU A 189 -19.83 9.07 -2.66
CA LEU A 189 -19.88 7.63 -2.95
C LEU A 189 -19.51 7.33 -4.41
N ALA A 190 -20.10 8.08 -5.36
CA ALA A 190 -19.91 7.91 -6.79
C ALA A 190 -18.45 7.95 -7.23
N ALA A 191 -17.60 8.76 -6.59
CA ALA A 191 -16.21 8.91 -7.02
C ALA A 191 -15.29 7.76 -6.55
N VAL A 192 -15.59 7.11 -5.41
CA VAL A 192 -14.87 5.91 -4.98
C VAL A 192 -15.42 4.68 -5.72
N ASP A 193 -16.74 4.65 -5.94
CA ASP A 193 -17.41 3.62 -6.75
C ASP A 193 -16.87 3.63 -8.19
N GLU A 194 -16.71 4.80 -8.80
CA GLU A 194 -16.12 4.97 -10.14
C GLU A 194 -14.70 4.39 -10.20
N LEU A 195 -13.84 4.64 -9.20
CA LEU A 195 -12.48 4.06 -9.17
C LEU A 195 -12.53 2.53 -9.15
N VAL A 196 -13.40 1.94 -8.34
CA VAL A 196 -13.56 0.48 -8.27
C VAL A 196 -14.04 -0.08 -9.60
N VAL A 197 -15.03 0.56 -10.23
CA VAL A 197 -15.56 0.17 -11.53
C VAL A 197 -14.49 0.26 -12.62
N GLU A 198 -13.69 1.33 -12.65
CA GLU A 198 -12.62 1.51 -13.62
C GLU A 198 -11.53 0.43 -13.49
N PHE A 199 -11.11 0.09 -12.27
CA PHE A 199 -10.17 -1.03 -12.07
C PHE A 199 -10.80 -2.39 -12.40
N ALA A 200 -12.10 -2.58 -12.14
CA ALA A 200 -12.79 -3.80 -12.53
C ALA A 200 -12.88 -3.95 -14.06
N ARG A 201 -13.25 -2.88 -14.77
CA ARG A 201 -13.26 -2.82 -16.25
C ARG A 201 -11.88 -3.11 -16.82
N TYR A 202 -10.86 -2.46 -16.28
CA TYR A 202 -9.48 -2.67 -16.71
C TYR A 202 -9.05 -4.13 -16.59
N ARG A 203 -9.33 -4.76 -15.44
CA ARG A 203 -8.97 -6.16 -15.20
C ARG A 203 -9.77 -7.14 -16.07
N LEU A 204 -10.99 -6.80 -16.47
CA LEU A 204 -11.75 -7.58 -17.45
C LEU A 204 -11.17 -7.45 -18.86
N SER A 205 -10.68 -6.27 -19.24
CA SER A 205 -10.06 -6.02 -20.56
C SER A 205 -8.59 -6.46 -20.66
N SER A 206 -7.92 -6.66 -19.52
CA SER A 206 -6.51 -7.05 -19.41
C SER A 206 -6.37 -8.23 -18.42
N PRO A 207 -6.70 -9.47 -18.83
CA PRO A 207 -6.63 -10.65 -17.97
C PRO A 207 -5.24 -10.92 -17.39
N GLU A 208 -4.19 -10.48 -18.09
CA GLU A 208 -2.78 -10.54 -17.68
C GLU A 208 -2.39 -9.49 -16.63
N SER A 209 -3.32 -8.60 -16.25
CA SER A 209 -3.05 -7.56 -15.27
C SER A 209 -2.58 -8.16 -13.94
N ARG A 210 -1.51 -7.57 -13.41
CA ARG A 210 -0.94 -7.86 -12.10
C ARG A 210 -1.72 -7.19 -10.97
N ILE A 211 -2.70 -6.34 -11.26
CA ILE A 211 -3.63 -5.80 -10.26
C ILE A 211 -4.57 -6.90 -9.79
N VAL A 212 -4.36 -7.40 -8.58
CA VAL A 212 -5.08 -8.57 -8.04
C VAL A 212 -5.99 -8.24 -6.86
N ARG A 213 -5.75 -7.12 -6.16
CA ARG A 213 -6.56 -6.71 -5.00
C ARG A 213 -6.67 -5.20 -4.85
N ALA A 214 -7.70 -4.77 -4.15
CA ALA A 214 -7.83 -3.43 -3.59
C ALA A 214 -7.17 -3.33 -2.21
N HIS A 215 -6.50 -2.21 -1.93
CA HIS A 215 -6.01 -1.83 -0.60
C HIS A 215 -6.59 -0.47 -0.21
N PHE A 216 -7.49 -0.43 0.78
CA PHE A 216 -8.17 0.80 1.17
C PHE A 216 -7.43 1.53 2.30
N TYR A 217 -7.04 2.76 2.02
CA TYR A 217 -6.55 3.71 3.02
C TYR A 217 -7.75 4.38 3.68
N ALA A 218 -8.15 3.88 4.86
CA ALA A 218 -9.38 4.31 5.51
C ALA A 218 -9.34 5.74 6.10
N PHE A 219 -8.14 6.29 6.35
CA PHE A 219 -7.95 7.64 6.91
C PHE A 219 -8.81 7.94 8.17
N GLY A 220 -8.90 6.98 9.09
CA GLY A 220 -9.74 7.09 10.30
C GLY A 220 -11.21 6.69 10.11
N GLY A 221 -11.65 6.47 8.87
CA GLY A 221 -13.00 5.99 8.53
C GLY A 221 -13.09 4.49 8.32
N VAL A 222 -12.44 3.67 9.17
CA VAL A 222 -12.38 2.20 9.00
C VAL A 222 -13.78 1.59 8.94
N GLU A 223 -14.64 1.91 9.91
CA GLU A 223 -15.99 1.37 9.99
C GLU A 223 -16.84 1.78 8.79
N ARG A 224 -16.77 3.06 8.39
CA ARG A 224 -17.50 3.58 7.22
C ARG A 224 -17.05 2.90 5.93
N THR A 225 -15.74 2.70 5.77
CA THR A 225 -15.16 2.00 4.62
C THR A 225 -15.60 0.54 4.59
N ALA A 226 -15.59 -0.14 5.73
CA ALA A 226 -16.06 -1.53 5.84
C ALA A 226 -17.55 -1.68 5.52
N ARG A 227 -18.40 -0.76 6.02
CA ARG A 227 -19.84 -0.73 5.71
C ARG A 227 -20.08 -0.53 4.21
N TRP A 228 -19.41 0.44 3.60
CA TRP A 228 -19.50 0.67 2.16
C TRP A 228 -19.03 -0.55 1.35
N LEU A 229 -17.91 -1.18 1.71
CA LEU A 229 -17.45 -2.42 1.06
C LEU A 229 -18.47 -3.55 1.14
N LYS A 230 -19.19 -3.66 2.26
CA LYS A 230 -20.27 -4.65 2.41
C LYS A 230 -21.41 -4.34 1.42
N SER A 231 -21.82 -3.08 1.28
CA SER A 231 -22.83 -2.65 0.30
C SER A 231 -22.41 -2.97 -1.13
N VAL A 232 -21.21 -2.59 -1.56
CA VAL A 232 -20.67 -2.90 -2.89
C VAL A 232 -20.68 -4.42 -3.15
N ARG A 233 -20.23 -5.23 -2.18
CA ARG A 233 -20.23 -6.70 -2.29
C ARG A 233 -21.63 -7.30 -2.38
N SER A 234 -22.65 -6.64 -1.84
CA SER A 234 -24.06 -7.02 -1.97
C SER A 234 -24.74 -6.44 -3.22
N GLY A 235 -24.00 -5.83 -4.14
CA GLY A 235 -24.54 -5.22 -5.36
C GLY A 235 -25.21 -3.86 -5.16
N GLN A 236 -24.98 -3.20 -4.01
CA GLN A 236 -25.51 -1.88 -3.69
C GLN A 236 -24.43 -0.82 -3.95
N PHE A 237 -24.33 -0.35 -5.19
CA PHE A 237 -23.43 0.72 -5.63
C PHE A 237 -24.03 1.49 -6.81
N ASP A 238 -23.65 2.76 -6.96
CA ASP A 238 -24.10 3.62 -8.07
C ASP A 238 -23.00 3.70 -9.15
N ILE A 239 -23.37 3.65 -10.45
CA ILE A 239 -22.46 3.84 -11.60
C ILE A 239 -22.94 5.02 -12.43
#